data_AF-A0A7H8SHW4-F1
#
_entry.id   AF-A0A7H8SHW4-F1
#
_cell.length_a   1.000
_cell.length_b   1.000
_cell.length_c   1.000
_cell.angle_alpha   90.00
_cell.angle_beta   90.00
_cell.angle_gamma   90.00
#
_symmetry.space_group_name_H-M   'P 1'
#
loop_
_entity.id
_entity.type
_entity.pdbx_description
1 polymer ?
#
loop_
_entity_poly.entity_id
_entity_poly.type
_entity_poly.pdbx_seq_one_letter_code
_entity_poly.pdbx_strand_id
1 'polypeptide(L)'
;MIIKFLPVGTGDPKLAVSYLIGELDHNGDRRADVEILAGDPFTFSALAESVSFKYCYTSVVIAWSPKDLVTDEHISEVVSEFQQHIGAGLD
;
A
#
# COMPACT_ATOMS: atom_id res chain seq x y z
N MET A 1 0.52 -6.82 -15.68
CA MET A 1 0.13 -6.07 -14.46
C MET A 1 -1.25 -6.47 -13.98
N ILE A 2 -1.45 -6.63 -12.68
CA ILE A 2 -2.75 -6.85 -12.01
C ILE A 2 -2.88 -5.83 -10.88
N ILE A 3 -4.05 -5.19 -10.77
CA ILE A 3 -4.42 -4.34 -9.64
C ILE A 3 -5.53 -5.04 -8.86
N LYS A 4 -5.30 -5.29 -7.57
CA LYS A 4 -6.26 -5.98 -6.70
C LYS A 4 -6.55 -5.16 -5.45
N PHE A 5 -7.81 -4.79 -5.26
CA PHE A 5 -8.31 -4.30 -3.98
C PHE A 5 -8.47 -5.47 -3.01
N LEU A 6 -7.91 -5.31 -1.82
CA LEU A 6 -8.04 -6.32 -0.77
C LEU A 6 -9.32 -6.08 0.05
N PRO A 7 -10.08 -7.13 0.44
CA PRO A 7 -11.29 -7.00 1.23
C PRO A 7 -10.97 -6.78 2.72
N VAL A 8 -10.08 -5.82 3.01
CA VAL A 8 -9.65 -5.37 4.34
C VAL A 8 -9.99 -3.88 4.51
N GLY A 9 -9.61 -3.26 5.62
CA GLY A 9 -9.88 -1.83 5.88
C GLY A 9 -10.60 -1.52 7.18
N THR A 10 -11.04 -2.56 7.91
CA THR A 10 -11.73 -2.44 9.20
C THR A 10 -10.89 -2.86 10.41
N GLY A 11 -9.65 -3.29 10.17
CA GLY A 11 -8.73 -3.74 11.21
C GLY A 11 -7.90 -2.59 11.77
N ASP A 12 -6.90 -2.92 12.59
CA ASP A 12 -5.93 -1.96 13.10
C ASP A 12 -4.97 -1.49 11.99
N PRO A 13 -4.93 -0.19 11.64
CA PRO A 13 -4.02 0.36 10.63
C PRO A 13 -2.54 0.17 10.98
N LYS A 14 -2.17 0.14 12.28
CA LYS A 14 -0.79 -0.11 12.72
C LYS A 14 -0.35 -1.52 12.37
N LEU A 15 -1.21 -2.51 12.55
CA LEU A 15 -0.92 -3.89 12.14
C LEU A 15 -0.76 -4.00 10.62
N ALA A 16 -1.54 -3.25 9.84
CA ALA A 16 -1.38 -3.18 8.39
C ALA A 16 -0.01 -2.60 7.98
N VAL A 17 0.43 -1.52 8.65
CA VAL A 17 1.76 -0.93 8.44
C VAL A 17 2.85 -1.92 8.84
N SER A 18 2.81 -2.45 10.07
CA SER A 18 3.81 -3.40 10.58
C SER A 18 3.93 -4.65 9.71
N TYR A 19 2.84 -5.11 9.11
CA TYR A 19 2.87 -6.22 8.16
C TYR A 19 3.74 -5.90 6.92
N LEU A 20 3.66 -4.67 6.39
CA LEU A 20 4.36 -4.28 5.17
C LEU A 20 5.85 -4.02 5.42
N ILE A 21 6.19 -3.33 6.51
CA ILE A 21 7.58 -2.90 6.80
C ILE A 21 8.34 -3.86 7.72
N GLY A 22 7.71 -4.95 8.15
CA GLY A 22 8.32 -5.93 9.04
C GLY A 22 9.48 -6.67 8.39
N GLU A 23 10.51 -6.99 9.20
CA GLU A 23 11.70 -7.73 8.75
C GLU A 23 11.37 -9.16 8.28
N LEU A 24 10.33 -9.75 8.87
CA LEU A 24 9.86 -11.09 8.57
C LEU A 24 8.57 -11.03 7.75
N ASP A 25 8.43 -11.97 6.83
CA ASP A 25 7.19 -12.19 6.11
C ASP A 25 6.17 -13.00 6.94
N HIS A 26 5.04 -13.32 6.33
CA HIS A 26 3.96 -14.07 6.99
C HIS A 26 4.30 -15.54 7.31
N ASN A 27 5.37 -16.09 6.72
CA ASN A 27 5.88 -17.42 7.00
C ASN A 27 6.98 -17.41 8.08
N GLY A 28 7.43 -16.23 8.51
CA GLY A 28 8.53 -16.05 9.45
C GLY A 28 9.90 -16.02 8.77
N ASP A 29 9.94 -15.99 7.43
CA ASP A 29 11.18 -15.88 6.66
C ASP A 29 11.58 -14.40 6.53
N ARG A 30 12.88 -14.14 6.32
CA ARG A 30 13.34 -12.77 6.09
C ARG A 30 12.72 -12.25 4.78
N ARG A 31 12.01 -11.11 4.88
CA ARG A 31 11.34 -10.50 3.74
C ARG A 31 12.38 -10.00 2.73
N ALA A 32 12.00 -10.01 1.44
CA ALA A 32 12.71 -9.26 0.41
C ALA A 32 12.70 -7.75 0.74
N ASP A 33 13.60 -6.99 0.14
CA ASP A 33 13.69 -5.55 0.40
C ASP A 33 12.36 -4.84 0.15
N VAL A 34 12.00 -3.96 1.08
CA VAL A 34 10.79 -3.13 1.02
C VAL A 34 11.23 -1.68 0.99
N GLU A 35 10.68 -0.93 0.04
CA GLU A 35 10.91 0.50 -0.09
C GLU A 35 9.58 1.26 0.07
N ILE A 36 9.64 2.37 0.80
CA ILE A 36 8.52 3.32 0.89
C ILE A 36 8.67 4.32 -0.27
N LEU A 37 7.83 4.19 -1.28
CA LEU A 37 7.87 5.06 -2.47
C LEU A 37 7.27 6.44 -2.22
N ALA A 38 6.23 6.55 -1.39
CA ALA A 38 5.53 7.80 -1.10
C ALA A 38 4.81 7.78 0.26
N GLY A 39 4.68 8.97 0.86
CA GLY A 39 4.00 9.16 2.14
C GLY A 39 4.81 8.68 3.35
N ASP A 40 4.18 8.70 4.53
CA ASP A 40 4.77 8.26 5.79
C ASP A 40 3.82 7.26 6.49
N PRO A 41 4.28 6.03 6.79
CA PRO A 41 3.42 5.00 7.37
C PRO A 41 2.87 5.36 8.77
N PHE A 42 3.61 6.11 9.56
CA PHE A 42 3.17 6.52 10.89
C PHE A 42 2.08 7.59 10.82
N THR A 43 2.23 8.55 9.92
CA THR A 43 1.20 9.56 9.60
C THR A 43 -0.06 8.88 9.06
N PHE A 44 0.07 7.92 8.14
CA PHE A 44 -1.05 7.13 7.64
C PHE A 44 -1.82 6.45 8.77
N SER A 45 -1.13 5.70 9.64
CA SER A 45 -1.78 4.98 10.73
C SER A 45 -2.46 5.91 11.72
N ALA A 46 -1.82 7.02 12.10
CA ALA A 46 -2.41 8.03 12.97
C ALA A 46 -3.69 8.65 12.38
N LEU A 47 -3.69 8.96 11.08
CA LEU A 47 -4.88 9.49 10.38
C LEU A 47 -6.01 8.46 10.33
N ALA A 48 -5.71 7.22 9.94
CA ALA A 48 -6.70 6.15 9.87
C ALA A 48 -7.30 5.80 11.24
N GLU A 49 -6.53 5.90 12.33
CA GLU A 49 -7.03 5.72 13.70
C GLU A 49 -7.88 6.91 14.20
N SER A 50 -7.67 8.11 13.65
CA SER A 50 -8.37 9.32 14.11
C SER A 50 -9.81 9.42 13.63
N VAL A 51 -10.19 8.67 12.58
CA VAL A 51 -11.53 8.75 11.98
C VAL A 51 -12.46 7.68 12.55
N SER A 52 -13.76 8.00 12.66
CA SER A 52 -14.76 7.07 13.22
C SER A 52 -15.36 6.09 12.19
N PHE A 53 -14.80 6.03 10.98
CA PHE A 53 -15.33 5.17 9.92
C PHE A 53 -14.97 3.70 10.17
N LYS A 54 -15.95 2.80 9.96
CA LYS A 54 -15.70 1.35 10.03
C LYS A 54 -14.64 0.90 9.03
N TYR A 55 -14.66 1.46 7.82
CA TYR A 55 -13.63 1.28 6.82
C TYR A 55 -12.75 2.53 6.81
N CYS A 56 -11.67 2.50 7.60
CA CYS A 56 -10.80 3.67 7.82
C CYS A 56 -9.58 3.70 6.89
N TYR A 57 -9.31 2.61 6.17
CA TYR A 57 -8.29 2.55 5.11
C TYR A 57 -8.69 1.57 4.01
N THR A 58 -7.99 1.64 2.87
CA THR A 58 -8.09 0.67 1.78
C THR A 58 -6.69 0.16 1.44
N SER A 59 -6.56 -1.14 1.17
CA SER A 59 -5.29 -1.74 0.75
C SER A 59 -5.40 -2.25 -0.69
N VAL A 60 -4.40 -1.94 -1.49
CA VAL A 60 -4.33 -2.30 -2.92
C VAL A 60 -2.98 -2.93 -3.20
N VAL A 61 -2.97 -3.97 -4.03
CA VAL A 61 -1.75 -4.59 -4.55
C VAL A 61 -1.69 -4.34 -6.05
N ILE A 62 -0.59 -3.74 -6.50
CA ILE A 62 -0.24 -3.61 -7.92
C ILE A 62 0.93 -4.57 -8.16
N ALA A 63 0.74 -5.54 -9.03
CA ALA A 63 1.73 -6.58 -9.30
C ALA A 63 2.03 -6.69 -10.79
N TRP A 64 3.30 -6.87 -11.12
CA TRP A 64 3.76 -7.16 -12.48
C TRP A 64 4.07 -8.65 -12.66
N SER A 65 4.06 -9.11 -13.91
CA SER A 65 4.51 -10.47 -14.22
C SER A 65 6.01 -10.57 -13.95
N PRO A 66 6.54 -11.72 -13.49
CA PRO A 66 7.99 -11.93 -13.41
C PRO A 66 8.72 -11.81 -14.75
N LYS A 67 7.99 -11.82 -15.87
CA LYS A 67 8.55 -11.64 -17.23
C LYS A 67 8.54 -10.18 -17.70
N ASP A 68 7.88 -9.29 -16.97
CA ASP A 68 7.82 -7.87 -17.31
C ASP A 68 9.17 -7.21 -16.93
N LEU A 69 9.74 -6.41 -17.82
CA LEU A 69 10.89 -5.56 -17.51
C LEU A 69 10.36 -4.20 -17.03
N VAL A 70 10.28 -4.03 -15.71
CA VAL A 70 9.72 -2.84 -15.08
C VAL A 70 10.86 -2.01 -14.49
N THR A 71 10.95 -0.74 -14.85
CA THR A 71 11.92 0.20 -14.29
C THR A 71 11.26 1.03 -13.20
N ASP A 72 12.07 1.72 -12.39
CA ASP A 72 11.56 2.59 -11.32
C ASP A 72 10.68 3.72 -11.88
N GLU A 73 10.97 4.21 -13.09
CA GLU A 73 10.12 5.21 -13.77
C GLU A 73 8.74 4.63 -14.10
N HIS A 74 8.66 3.39 -14.60
CA HIS A 74 7.37 2.74 -14.84
C HIS A 74 6.57 2.55 -13.54
N ILE A 75 7.25 2.20 -12.43
CA ILE A 75 6.60 2.07 -11.12
C ILE A 75 6.06 3.43 -10.67
N SER A 76 6.89 4.48 -10.77
CA SER A 76 6.53 5.84 -10.37
C SER A 76 5.34 6.38 -11.16
N GLU A 77 5.34 6.19 -12.48
CA GLU A 77 4.23 6.57 -13.38
C GLU A 77 2.93 5.89 -12.97
N VAL A 78 2.94 4.55 -12.82
CA VAL A 78 1.76 3.79 -12.42
C VAL A 78 1.24 4.22 -11.04
N VAL A 79 2.13 4.42 -10.07
CA VAL A 79 1.74 4.87 -8.72
C VAL A 79 1.13 6.28 -8.77
N SER A 80 1.72 7.19 -9.54
CA SER A 80 1.23 8.57 -9.67
C SER A 80 -0.15 8.62 -10.34
N GLU A 81 -0.33 7.93 -11.47
CA GLU A 81 -1.62 7.86 -12.17
C GLU A 81 -2.69 7.19 -11.31
N PHE A 82 -2.32 6.13 -10.58
CA PHE A 82 -3.24 5.47 -9.67
C PHE A 82 -3.69 6.41 -8.56
N GLN A 83 -2.77 7.15 -7.93
CA GLN A 83 -3.07 8.14 -6.89
C GLN A 83 -4.03 9.22 -7.39
N GLN A 84 -3.80 9.75 -8.60
CA GLN A 84 -4.70 10.73 -9.21
C GLN A 84 -6.10 10.16 -9.42
N HIS A 85 -6.21 8.89 -9.86
CA HIS A 85 -7.49 8.24 -10.08
C HIS A 85 -8.27 7.99 -8.78
N ILE A 86 -7.60 7.49 -7.72
CA ILE A 86 -8.28 7.21 -6.44
C ILE A 86 -8.61 8.47 -5.65
N GLY A 87 -7.86 9.56 -5.90
CA GLY A 87 -8.11 10.87 -5.31
C GLY A 87 -9.07 11.74 -6.11
N ALA A 88 -9.59 11.26 -7.24
CA ALA A 88 -10.45 12.06 -8.11
C ALA A 88 -11.69 12.58 -7.35
N GLY A 89 -11.87 13.90 -7.37
CA GLY A 89 -12.95 14.59 -6.65
C GLY A 89 -12.59 15.01 -5.23
N LEU A 90 -11.35 14.80 -4.79
CA LEU A 90 -10.76 15.44 -3.62
C LEU A 90 -9.86 16.57 -4.12
N ASP A 91 -10.40 17.78 -4.18
CA ASP A 91 -9.66 19.03 -4.48
C ASP A 91 -8.95 19.57 -3.23
#